data_AF-A0A257VFC4-F1
#
_entry.id   AF-A0A257VFC4-F1
#
_cell.length_a   1.000
_cell.length_b   1.000
_cell.length_c   1.000
_cell.angle_alpha   90.00
_cell.angle_beta   90.00
_cell.angle_gamma   90.00
#
_symmetry.space_group_name_H-M   'P 1'
#
loop_
_entity.id
_entity.type
_entity.pdbx_description
1 polymer ?
#
loop_
_entity_poly.entity_id
_entity_poly.type
_entity_poly.pdbx_seq_one_letter_code
_entity_poly.pdbx_strand_id
1 'polypeptide(L)'
;SLVRSVEGRAGWVLTRALTMTIPDEVAQYAEGHRITSWFALGEVTAEDGAVKKHYLWTTIPRGGREFEFDGLRVFIFNARRKRYETAFRLRDVKGYYPSAVHPVEVTSGKRTSTVTGFSVVLETPEGQLERRTYAFEGYRVRLLTTSPWERLADPFDIKATQITKPFDPNAGKEKTIWERVKEKVPFFGQS
;
A
#
# COMPACT_ATOMS: atom_id res chain seq x y z
N SER A 1 4.40 17.41 -12.05
CA SER A 1 3.64 16.19 -11.79
C SER A 1 2.30 16.24 -12.50
N LEU A 2 1.84 15.12 -13.06
CA LEU A 2 0.44 14.94 -13.41
C LEU A 2 -0.35 14.64 -12.13
N VAL A 3 -1.52 15.23 -11.97
CA VAL A 3 -2.41 15.05 -10.81
C VAL A 3 -3.81 14.73 -11.32
N ARG A 4 -4.53 13.88 -10.58
CA ARG A 4 -5.94 13.56 -10.81
C ARG A 4 -6.77 13.99 -9.60
N SER A 5 -7.86 14.72 -9.82
CA SER A 5 -8.83 15.06 -8.77
C SER A 5 -9.73 13.87 -8.44
N VAL A 6 -10.39 13.94 -7.28
CA VAL A 6 -11.40 12.94 -6.88
C VAL A 6 -12.57 12.86 -7.87
N GLU A 7 -12.86 13.95 -8.59
CA GLU A 7 -13.86 14.02 -9.65
C GLU A 7 -13.37 13.42 -10.99
N GLY A 8 -12.14 12.91 -11.02
CA GLY A 8 -11.56 12.27 -12.19
C GLY A 8 -10.90 13.20 -13.21
N ARG A 9 -10.82 14.51 -12.94
CA ARG A 9 -10.12 15.47 -13.82
C ARG A 9 -8.61 15.31 -13.67
N ALA A 10 -7.86 15.31 -14.77
CA ALA A 10 -6.40 15.22 -14.76
C ALA A 10 -5.74 16.51 -15.29
N GLY A 11 -4.57 16.87 -14.75
CA GLY A 11 -3.83 18.05 -15.19
C GLY A 11 -2.38 18.08 -14.71
N TRP A 12 -1.56 18.91 -15.35
CA TRP A 12 -0.16 19.10 -15.00
C TRP A 12 0.00 20.25 -14.01
N VAL A 13 0.75 20.00 -12.95
CA VAL A 13 1.07 21.00 -11.92
C VAL A 13 2.55 20.93 -11.56
N LEU A 14 3.13 22.06 -11.19
CA LEU A 14 4.48 22.09 -10.66
C LEU A 14 4.50 21.38 -9.31
N THR A 15 5.36 20.38 -9.16
CA THR A 15 5.45 19.57 -7.94
C THR A 15 5.78 20.42 -6.71
N ARG A 16 6.51 21.53 -6.88
CA ARG A 16 6.78 22.52 -5.82
C ARG A 16 5.56 23.33 -5.39
N ALA A 17 4.52 23.39 -6.22
CA ALA A 17 3.25 24.04 -5.92
C ALA A 17 2.21 23.07 -5.33
N LEU A 18 2.57 21.79 -5.16
CA LEU A 18 1.72 20.79 -4.52
C LEU A 18 2.03 20.72 -3.03
N THR A 19 1.04 21.09 -2.21
CA THR A 19 1.02 20.81 -0.78
C THR A 19 0.08 19.64 -0.52
N MET A 20 0.59 18.58 0.09
CA MET A 20 -0.30 17.53 0.61
C MET A 20 -0.98 18.06 1.86
N THR A 21 -2.30 17.89 1.96
CA THR A 21 -3.06 18.17 3.19
C THR A 21 -2.78 17.07 4.21
N ILE A 22 -1.56 17.05 4.72
CA ILE A 22 -1.12 16.11 5.75
C ILE A 22 -1.84 16.51 7.05
N PRO A 23 -2.47 15.58 7.77
CA PRO A 23 -3.13 15.90 9.02
C PRO A 23 -2.15 16.48 10.06
N ASP A 24 -2.45 17.67 10.59
CA ASP A 24 -1.59 18.40 11.53
C ASP A 24 -1.23 17.57 12.77
N GLU A 25 -2.16 16.75 13.24
CA GLU A 25 -2.00 15.91 14.45
C GLU A 25 -0.82 14.94 14.36
N VAL A 26 -0.55 14.47 13.15
CA VAL A 26 0.58 13.59 12.87
C VAL A 26 1.74 14.35 12.23
N ALA A 27 1.51 15.45 11.50
CA ALA A 27 2.52 16.21 10.72
C ALA A 27 3.85 16.44 11.45
N GLN A 28 3.80 16.73 12.75
CA GLN A 28 4.96 16.92 13.63
C GLN A 28 5.95 15.73 13.67
N TYR A 29 5.48 14.50 13.45
CA TYR A 29 6.32 13.29 13.50
C TYR A 29 7.19 13.09 12.25
N ALA A 30 7.15 14.03 11.30
CA ALA A 30 7.99 14.01 10.13
C ALA A 30 9.50 14.08 10.46
N GLU A 31 9.90 14.56 11.66
CA GLU A 31 11.29 14.58 12.12
C GLU A 31 12.25 15.22 11.08
N GLY A 32 11.83 16.32 10.45
CA GLY A 32 12.60 17.01 9.41
C GLY A 32 12.65 16.31 8.05
N HIS A 33 12.01 15.15 7.90
CA HIS A 33 11.87 14.46 6.61
C HIS A 33 10.67 15.02 5.85
N ARG A 34 10.75 15.05 4.54
CA ARG A 34 9.60 15.34 3.68
C ARG A 34 8.69 14.12 3.65
N ILE A 35 7.43 14.30 3.99
CA ILE A 35 6.39 13.29 3.73
C ILE A 35 6.16 13.24 2.21
N THR A 36 6.21 12.04 1.63
CA THR A 36 6.10 11.83 0.17
C THR A 36 4.76 11.22 -0.23
N SER A 37 4.11 10.48 0.67
CA SER A 37 2.72 10.05 0.53
C SER A 37 2.09 9.82 1.90
N TRP A 38 0.75 9.89 1.96
CA TRP A 38 0.01 9.53 3.17
C TRP A 38 -1.36 8.91 2.82
N PHE A 39 -1.83 8.02 3.68
CA PHE A 39 -3.12 7.34 3.55
C PHE A 39 -3.80 7.17 4.90
N ALA A 40 -5.13 7.20 4.94
CA ALA A 40 -5.90 6.73 6.09
C ALA A 40 -6.07 5.19 6.00
N LEU A 41 -5.85 4.48 7.11
CA LEU A 41 -5.99 3.01 7.18
C LEU A 41 -7.30 2.55 7.86
N GLY A 42 -7.95 3.44 8.59
CA GLY A 42 -9.15 3.14 9.36
C GLY A 42 -9.44 4.24 10.37
N GLU A 43 -10.52 4.06 11.11
CA GLU A 43 -11.01 5.02 12.10
C GLU A 43 -11.16 4.36 13.48
N VAL A 44 -11.03 5.17 14.52
CA VAL A 44 -11.28 4.81 15.91
C VAL A 44 -12.05 5.95 16.58
N THR A 45 -13.09 5.62 17.33
CA THR A 45 -13.81 6.59 18.16
C THR A 45 -13.08 6.75 19.48
N ALA A 46 -12.67 7.97 19.78
CA ALA A 46 -12.06 8.34 21.06
C ALA A 46 -13.11 8.36 22.19
N GLU A 47 -12.65 8.38 23.44
CA GLU A 47 -13.51 8.38 24.63
C GLU A 47 -14.42 9.62 24.71
N ASP A 48 -14.01 10.74 24.11
CA ASP A 48 -14.78 11.98 24.01
C ASP A 48 -15.75 11.99 22.82
N GLY A 49 -15.87 10.86 22.11
CA GLY A 49 -16.71 10.70 20.92
C GLY A 49 -16.08 11.20 19.62
N ALA A 50 -14.86 11.76 19.65
CA ALA A 50 -14.20 12.23 18.44
C ALA A 50 -13.74 11.05 17.56
N VAL A 51 -14.06 11.09 16.27
CA VAL A 51 -13.54 10.11 15.29
C VAL A 51 -12.12 10.50 14.89
N LYS A 52 -11.18 9.59 15.14
CA LYS A 52 -9.76 9.72 14.78
C LYS A 52 -9.40 8.67 13.74
N LYS A 53 -8.39 8.97 12.92
CA LYS A 53 -7.93 8.08 11.85
C LYS A 53 -6.60 7.46 12.20
N HIS A 54 -6.32 6.29 11.64
CA HIS A 54 -4.98 5.72 11.59
C HIS A 54 -4.33 6.12 10.27
N TYR A 55 -3.03 6.42 10.30
CA TYR A 55 -2.32 6.96 9.13
C TYR A 55 -1.12 6.12 8.75
N LEU A 56 -0.95 5.92 7.45
CA LEU A 56 0.27 5.40 6.83
C LEU A 56 0.97 6.54 6.13
N TRP A 57 2.27 6.69 6.34
CA TRP A 57 3.12 7.68 5.69
C TRP A 57 4.34 7.06 5.05
N THR A 58 4.80 7.67 3.96
CA THR A 58 6.17 7.49 3.45
C THR A 58 6.95 8.79 3.58
N THR A 59 8.25 8.70 3.85
CA THR A 59 9.12 9.87 4.08
C THR A 59 10.44 9.75 3.33
N ILE A 60 11.07 10.91 3.08
CA ILE A 60 12.44 11.01 2.55
C ILE A 60 13.18 12.22 3.18
N PRO A 61 14.44 12.11 3.62
CA PRO A 61 15.16 13.19 4.31
C PRO A 61 15.44 14.39 3.40
N ARG A 62 15.77 14.13 2.12
CA ARG A 62 16.08 15.15 1.10
C ARG A 62 15.64 14.65 -0.27
N GLY A 63 15.25 15.59 -1.15
CA GLY A 63 14.96 15.27 -2.56
C GLY A 63 16.22 14.92 -3.35
N GLY A 64 16.04 14.41 -4.58
CA GLY A 64 17.15 14.08 -5.49
C GLY A 64 17.75 12.68 -5.30
N ARG A 65 17.01 11.75 -4.67
CA ARG A 65 17.36 10.33 -4.61
C ARG A 65 16.78 9.61 -5.82
N GLU A 66 17.36 8.48 -6.19
CA GLU A 66 16.89 7.59 -7.26
C GLU A 66 15.65 6.78 -6.87
N PHE A 67 15.17 6.95 -5.64
CA PHE A 67 13.99 6.32 -5.07
C PHE A 67 13.12 7.38 -4.38
N GLU A 68 11.86 7.05 -4.16
CA GLU A 68 10.80 7.99 -3.81
C GLU A 68 10.55 8.10 -2.30
N PHE A 69 10.96 7.10 -1.53
CA PHE A 69 10.98 7.14 -0.07
C PHE A 69 12.02 6.19 0.52
N ASP A 70 12.52 6.49 1.72
CA ASP A 70 13.40 5.59 2.50
C ASP A 70 12.83 5.20 3.87
N GLY A 71 11.69 5.77 4.21
CA GLY A 71 11.00 5.49 5.46
C GLY A 71 9.52 5.29 5.20
N LEU A 72 8.93 4.42 6.01
CA LEU A 72 7.49 4.23 6.10
C LEU A 72 7.10 4.14 7.56
N ARG A 73 6.00 4.79 7.96
CA ARG A 73 5.47 4.72 9.33
C ARG A 73 3.97 4.56 9.32
N VAL A 74 3.47 3.77 10.26
CA VAL A 74 2.05 3.70 10.59
C VAL A 74 1.83 4.30 11.97
N PHE A 75 0.94 5.29 12.02
CA PHE A 75 0.50 5.97 13.23
C PHE A 75 -0.90 5.50 13.60
N ILE A 76 -1.04 5.07 14.85
CA ILE A 76 -2.34 4.72 15.44
C ILE A 76 -2.70 5.77 16.48
N PHE A 77 -3.98 6.12 16.56
CA PHE A 77 -4.48 6.95 17.64
C PHE A 77 -4.81 6.03 18.82
N ASN A 78 -4.16 6.26 19.94
CA ASN A 78 -4.45 5.55 21.18
C ASN A 78 -5.54 6.30 21.94
N ALA A 79 -6.78 5.83 21.87
CA ALA A 79 -7.94 6.49 22.49
C ALA A 79 -7.76 6.74 24.00
N ARG A 80 -7.20 5.76 24.71
CA ARG A 80 -6.95 5.84 26.16
C ARG A 80 -5.89 6.89 26.51
N ARG A 81 -4.84 7.02 25.69
CA ARG A 81 -3.73 7.97 25.92
C ARG A 81 -3.92 9.30 25.20
N LYS A 82 -4.99 9.44 24.42
CA LYS A 82 -5.36 10.64 23.64
C LYS A 82 -4.21 11.18 22.77
N ARG A 83 -3.41 10.29 22.18
CA ARG A 83 -2.26 10.66 21.33
C ARG A 83 -1.99 9.63 20.25
N TYR A 84 -1.24 10.05 19.24
CA TYR A 84 -0.71 9.15 18.23
C TYR A 84 0.54 8.41 18.73
N GLU A 85 0.65 7.14 18.33
CA GLU A 85 1.80 6.28 18.60
C GLU A 85 2.23 5.61 17.29
N THR A 86 3.53 5.34 17.15
CA THR A 86 4.04 4.59 15.99
C THR A 86 3.77 3.10 16.20
N ALA A 87 2.87 2.50 15.40
CA ALA A 87 2.57 1.07 15.43
C ALA A 87 3.53 0.24 14.57
N PHE A 88 4.09 0.85 13.52
CA PHE A 88 4.98 0.17 12.59
C PHE A 88 5.92 1.17 11.93
N ARG A 89 7.16 0.74 11.66
CA ARG A 89 8.17 1.58 11.02
C ARG A 89 9.11 0.73 10.16
N LEU A 90 9.32 1.17 8.92
CA LEU A 90 10.44 0.78 8.07
C LEU A 90 11.39 1.97 7.94
N ARG A 91 12.68 1.67 7.86
CA ARG A 91 13.78 2.64 7.68
C ARG A 91 14.80 2.03 6.75
N ASP A 92 15.64 2.90 6.17
CA ASP A 92 16.80 2.52 5.38
C ASP A 92 16.43 1.59 4.21
N VAL A 93 15.21 1.77 3.69
CA VAL A 93 14.72 1.09 2.49
C VAL A 93 14.91 1.97 1.26
N LYS A 94 14.85 1.37 0.08
CA LYS A 94 14.69 2.10 -1.18
C LYS A 94 13.30 1.82 -1.71
N GLY A 95 12.39 2.76 -1.51
CA GLY A 95 10.98 2.62 -1.82
C GLY A 95 10.58 3.33 -3.10
N TYR A 96 9.73 2.67 -3.87
CA TYR A 96 9.26 3.12 -5.19
C TYR A 96 7.74 3.22 -5.25
N TYR A 97 7.24 4.06 -6.16
CA TYR A 97 5.83 4.06 -6.51
C TYR A 97 5.50 2.90 -7.48
N PRO A 98 4.26 2.35 -7.43
CA PRO A 98 3.12 2.82 -6.62
C PRO A 98 3.13 2.33 -5.16
N SER A 99 2.43 3.06 -4.31
CA SER A 99 2.01 2.62 -2.97
C SER A 99 0.50 2.75 -2.87
N ALA A 100 -0.19 1.78 -2.27
CA ALA A 100 -1.65 1.77 -2.25
C ALA A 100 -2.22 1.14 -0.98
N VAL A 101 -3.35 1.67 -0.52
CA VAL A 101 -4.21 1.07 0.50
C VAL A 101 -5.36 0.34 -0.19
N HIS A 102 -5.63 -0.89 0.23
CA HIS A 102 -6.71 -1.71 -0.33
C HIS A 102 -7.11 -2.82 0.65
N PRO A 103 -8.32 -3.41 0.50
CA PRO A 103 -8.69 -4.57 1.29
C PRO A 103 -7.75 -5.75 1.07
N VAL A 104 -7.46 -6.50 2.13
CA VAL A 104 -6.67 -7.75 2.10
C VAL A 104 -7.34 -8.81 2.96
N GLU A 105 -7.14 -10.07 2.60
CA GLU A 105 -7.64 -11.21 3.39
C GLU A 105 -6.61 -11.65 4.42
N VAL A 106 -7.08 -11.87 5.63
CA VAL A 106 -6.30 -12.41 6.75
C VAL A 106 -7.00 -13.65 7.28
N THR A 107 -6.25 -14.75 7.37
CA THR A 107 -6.73 -15.98 8.01
C THR A 107 -6.14 -16.09 9.42
N SER A 108 -7.02 -16.17 10.41
CA SER A 108 -6.67 -16.45 11.81
C SER A 108 -7.38 -17.73 12.25
N GLY A 109 -6.62 -18.81 12.45
CA GLY A 109 -7.16 -20.14 12.67
C GLY A 109 -8.00 -20.61 11.47
N LYS A 110 -9.30 -20.86 11.70
CA LYS A 110 -10.26 -21.31 10.66
C LYS A 110 -11.07 -20.17 10.04
N ARG A 111 -10.87 -18.92 10.47
CA ARG A 111 -11.66 -17.77 10.02
C ARG A 111 -10.83 -16.87 9.12
N THR A 112 -11.38 -16.56 7.96
CA THR A 112 -10.85 -15.53 7.06
C THR A 112 -11.67 -14.26 7.25
N SER A 113 -11.00 -13.13 7.40
CA SER A 113 -11.62 -11.81 7.46
C SER A 113 -10.90 -10.84 6.54
N THR A 114 -11.67 -9.96 5.90
CA THR A 114 -11.14 -8.84 5.13
C THR A 114 -10.82 -7.68 6.08
N VAL A 115 -9.60 -7.16 5.99
CA VAL A 115 -9.13 -6.00 6.75
C VAL A 115 -8.53 -4.97 5.80
N THR A 116 -8.32 -3.75 6.27
CA THR A 116 -7.50 -2.79 5.52
C THR A 116 -6.07 -3.31 5.42
N GLY A 117 -5.50 -3.28 4.22
CA GLY A 117 -4.10 -3.55 3.99
C GLY A 117 -3.46 -2.46 3.14
N PHE A 118 -2.16 -2.57 2.94
CA PHE A 118 -1.45 -1.71 2.02
C PHE A 118 -0.28 -2.45 1.37
N SER A 119 0.05 -2.03 0.16
CA SER A 119 1.19 -2.54 -0.60
C SER A 119 2.15 -1.42 -0.94
N VAL A 120 3.43 -1.74 -0.87
CA VAL A 120 4.55 -0.87 -1.25
C VAL A 120 5.55 -1.64 -2.10
N VAL A 121 6.24 -0.92 -2.98
CA VAL A 121 7.35 -1.47 -3.78
C VAL A 121 8.66 -1.07 -3.13
N LEU A 122 9.51 -2.05 -2.85
CA LEU A 122 10.84 -1.86 -2.26
C LEU A 122 11.89 -2.52 -3.15
N GLU A 123 13.10 -1.96 -3.19
CA GLU A 123 14.26 -2.59 -3.81
C GLU A 123 15.01 -3.44 -2.79
N THR A 124 15.38 -4.66 -3.20
CA THR A 124 16.22 -5.56 -2.41
C THR A 124 17.69 -5.15 -2.50
N PRO A 125 18.58 -5.67 -1.63
CA PRO A 125 20.02 -5.40 -1.73
C PRO A 125 20.63 -5.78 -3.10
N GLU A 126 20.04 -6.73 -3.81
CA GLU A 126 20.44 -7.20 -5.14
C GLU A 126 19.92 -6.30 -6.27
N GLY A 127 19.20 -5.22 -5.96
CA GLY A 127 18.65 -4.28 -6.93
C GLY A 127 17.34 -4.73 -7.59
N GLN A 128 16.74 -5.83 -7.11
CA GLN A 128 15.44 -6.30 -7.62
C GLN A 128 14.30 -5.57 -6.93
N LEU A 129 13.20 -5.31 -7.64
CA LEU A 129 12.01 -4.75 -7.02
C LEU A 129 11.09 -5.86 -6.52
N GLU A 130 10.56 -5.66 -5.32
CA GLU A 130 9.55 -6.51 -4.72
C GLU A 130 8.39 -5.66 -4.22
N ARG A 131 7.18 -6.19 -4.40
CA ARG A 131 5.98 -5.70 -3.73
C ARG A 131 5.86 -6.42 -2.40
N ARG A 132 5.74 -5.65 -1.33
CA ARG A 132 5.35 -6.15 0.00
C ARG A 132 3.93 -5.71 0.32
N THR A 133 3.09 -6.66 0.70
CA THR A 133 1.70 -6.43 1.11
C THR A 133 1.56 -6.68 2.58
N TYR A 134 0.96 -5.72 3.28
CA TYR A 134 0.77 -5.72 4.73
C TYR A 134 -0.73 -5.69 5.07
N ALA A 135 -1.11 -6.42 6.11
CA ALA A 135 -2.39 -6.26 6.78
C ALA A 135 -2.27 -5.24 7.91
N PHE A 136 -3.31 -4.42 8.08
CA PHE A 136 -3.51 -3.57 9.23
C PHE A 136 -4.69 -4.11 10.05
N GLU A 137 -4.38 -4.76 11.16
CA GLU A 137 -5.35 -5.41 12.05
C GLU A 137 -5.69 -4.47 13.22
N GLY A 138 -6.13 -3.24 12.89
CA GLY A 138 -6.58 -2.19 13.81
C GLY A 138 -5.49 -1.47 14.61
N TYR A 139 -4.55 -2.21 15.18
CA TYR A 139 -3.42 -1.64 15.96
C TYR A 139 -2.06 -2.24 15.59
N ARG A 140 -2.07 -3.30 14.78
CA ARG A 140 -0.87 -4.03 14.38
C ARG A 140 -0.76 -4.08 12.87
N VAL A 141 0.47 -3.92 12.38
CA VAL A 141 0.82 -4.19 10.99
C VAL A 141 1.49 -5.55 10.90
N ARG A 142 1.09 -6.36 9.91
CA ARG A 142 1.69 -7.67 9.65
C ARG A 142 1.98 -7.82 8.17
N LEU A 143 3.21 -8.25 7.83
CA LEU A 143 3.54 -8.62 6.46
C LEU A 143 2.75 -9.88 6.07
N LEU A 144 2.05 -9.82 4.94
CA LEU A 144 1.30 -10.95 4.38
C LEU A 144 2.11 -11.65 3.30
N THR A 145 2.56 -10.89 2.31
CA THR A 145 3.24 -11.43 1.14
C THR A 145 4.36 -10.52 0.68
N THR A 146 5.38 -11.15 0.12
CA THR A 146 6.42 -10.52 -0.68
C THR A 146 6.38 -11.19 -2.04
N SER A 147 6.33 -10.39 -3.11
CA SER A 147 6.25 -10.89 -4.49
C SER A 147 7.13 -10.02 -5.40
N PRO A 148 7.75 -10.59 -6.44
CA PRO A 148 8.50 -9.79 -7.41
C PRO A 148 7.64 -8.67 -8.00
N TRP A 149 8.26 -7.53 -8.29
CA TRP A 149 7.62 -6.39 -8.95
C TRP A 149 8.43 -5.95 -10.16
N GLU A 150 7.76 -5.69 -11.27
CA GLU A 150 8.39 -5.16 -12.47
C GLU A 150 8.45 -3.63 -12.37
N ARG A 151 9.63 -3.02 -12.61
CA ARG A 151 9.72 -1.56 -12.68
C ARG A 151 8.83 -1.05 -13.79
N LEU A 152 7.94 -0.12 -13.46
CA LEU A 152 7.06 0.50 -14.44
C LEU A 152 7.88 1.44 -15.32
N ALA A 153 7.76 1.30 -16.64
CA ALA A 153 8.38 2.23 -17.59
C ALA A 153 7.69 3.60 -17.55
N ASP A 154 6.38 3.63 -17.31
CA ASP A 154 5.57 4.82 -17.11
C ASP A 154 4.87 4.75 -15.73
N PRO A 155 4.99 5.76 -14.85
CA PRO A 155 4.25 5.80 -13.59
C PRO A 155 2.72 5.79 -13.75
N PHE A 156 2.19 6.10 -14.93
CA PHE A 156 0.76 6.03 -15.25
C PHE A 156 0.35 4.75 -15.97
N ASP A 157 1.26 3.79 -16.12
CA ASP A 157 0.95 2.48 -16.69
C ASP A 157 -0.18 1.81 -15.89
N ILE A 158 -1.14 1.22 -16.62
CA ILE A 158 -2.25 0.47 -16.02
C ILE A 158 -1.72 -0.66 -15.13
N LYS A 159 -0.51 -1.17 -15.41
CA LYS A 159 0.20 -2.15 -14.57
C LYS A 159 0.35 -1.65 -13.13
N ALA A 160 0.38 -0.34 -12.86
CA ALA A 160 0.36 0.21 -11.51
C ALA A 160 -0.84 -0.27 -10.70
N THR A 161 -2.01 -0.50 -11.33
CA THR A 161 -3.21 -1.01 -10.65
C THR A 161 -3.05 -2.45 -10.15
N GLN A 162 -2.05 -3.19 -10.63
CA GLN A 162 -1.75 -4.53 -10.13
C GLN A 162 -1.27 -4.50 -8.69
N ILE A 163 -0.79 -3.35 -8.18
CA ILE A 163 -0.30 -3.18 -6.81
C ILE A 163 -1.35 -3.63 -5.79
N THR A 164 -2.64 -3.40 -6.05
CA THR A 164 -3.76 -3.73 -5.16
C THR A 164 -4.35 -5.12 -5.37
N LYS A 165 -3.93 -5.85 -6.41
CA LYS A 165 -4.45 -7.18 -6.71
C LYS A 165 -3.59 -8.25 -6.04
N PRO A 166 -4.15 -9.36 -5.54
CA PRO A 166 -3.36 -10.49 -5.05
C PRO A 166 -2.29 -10.90 -6.06
N PHE A 167 -1.10 -11.29 -5.59
CA PHE A 167 -0.08 -11.83 -6.48
C PHE A 167 -0.55 -13.18 -7.02
N ASP A 168 -0.68 -13.28 -8.34
CA ASP A 168 -0.89 -14.54 -9.03
C ASP A 168 0.38 -14.86 -9.84
N PRO A 169 1.19 -15.85 -9.43
CA PRO A 169 2.40 -16.24 -10.16
C PRO A 169 2.11 -16.79 -11.57
N ASN A 170 0.85 -17.05 -11.90
CA ASN A 170 0.39 -17.49 -13.21
C ASN A 170 -0.32 -16.40 -14.00
N ALA A 171 -0.53 -15.20 -13.44
CA ALA A 171 -1.13 -14.09 -14.17
C ALA A 171 -0.24 -13.67 -15.35
N GLY A 172 -0.65 -14.05 -16.56
CA GLY A 172 0.08 -13.78 -17.80
C GLY A 172 0.72 -15.00 -18.45
N LYS A 173 0.72 -16.17 -17.81
CA LYS A 173 0.93 -17.43 -18.54
C LYS A 173 -0.37 -17.72 -19.29
N GLU A 174 -0.32 -17.74 -20.63
CA GLU A 174 -1.47 -18.22 -21.39
C GLU A 174 -1.86 -19.61 -20.88
N LYS A 175 -3.11 -19.76 -20.41
CA LYS A 175 -3.66 -21.06 -20.04
C LYS A 175 -3.31 -22.05 -21.14
N THR A 176 -2.63 -23.13 -20.76
CA THR A 176 -2.19 -24.17 -21.69
C THR A 176 -3.43 -24.71 -22.40
N ILE A 177 -3.33 -25.10 -23.68
CA ILE A 177 -4.47 -25.62 -24.47
C ILE A 177 -5.24 -26.71 -23.69
N TRP A 178 -4.53 -27.54 -22.93
CA TRP A 178 -5.07 -28.57 -22.04
C TRP A 178 -5.95 -28.05 -20.89
N GLU A 179 -5.66 -26.88 -20.34
CA GLU A 179 -6.42 -26.26 -19.25
C GLU A 179 -7.73 -25.66 -19.76
N ARG A 180 -7.71 -25.06 -20.96
CA ARG A 180 -8.92 -24.56 -21.63
C ARG A 180 -9.87 -25.69 -22.04
N VAL A 181 -9.33 -26.85 -22.39
CA VAL A 181 -10.13 -28.04 -22.75
C VAL A 181 -10.82 -28.63 -21.52
N LYS A 182 -10.13 -28.76 -20.38
CA LYS A 182 -10.75 -29.26 -19.14
C LYS A 182 -11.89 -28.39 -18.64
N GLU A 183 -11.81 -27.08 -18.84
CA GLU A 183 -12.84 -26.12 -18.42
C GLU A 183 -14.11 -26.20 -19.30
N LYS A 184 -14.02 -26.78 -20.51
CA LYS A 184 -15.12 -26.90 -21.48
C LYS A 184 -15.77 -28.28 -21.58
N VAL A 185 -15.25 -29.30 -20.91
CA VAL A 185 -15.82 -30.66 -20.99
C VAL A 185 -16.64 -30.92 -19.72
N PRO A 186 -17.98 -30.98 -19.79
CA PRO A 186 -18.77 -31.55 -18.71
C PRO A 186 -18.35 -33.00 -18.54
N PHE A 187 -17.97 -33.34 -17.31
CA PHE A 187 -17.58 -34.67 -16.88
C PHE A 187 -18.74 -35.64 -17.13
N PHE A 188 -18.73 -36.36 -18.25
CA PHE A 188 -19.63 -37.49 -18.46
C PHE A 188 -19.15 -38.64 -17.57
N GLY A 189 -19.82 -38.80 -16.43
CA GLY A 189 -19.65 -39.93 -15.55
C GLY A 189 -19.97 -41.25 -16.26
N GLN A 190 -19.09 -42.23 -16.12
CA GLN A 190 -19.40 -43.61 -16.46
C GLN A 190 -20.23 -44.24 -15.35
N SER A 191 -21.36 -44.80 -15.76
CA SER A 191 -22.18 -45.79 -15.05
C SER A 191 -21.46 -47.12 -14.90
#